data_AF-A0A8T3Z5A9-F1
#
_entry.id   AF-A0A8T3Z5A9-F1
#
_cell.length_a   1.000
_cell.length_b   1.000
_cell.length_c   1.000
_cell.angle_alpha   90.00
_cell.angle_beta   90.00
_cell.angle_gamma   90.00
#
_symmetry.space_group_name_H-M   'P 1'
#
loop_
_entity.id
_entity.type
_entity.pdbx_description
1 polymer ?
#
loop_
_entity_poly.entity_id
_entity_poly.type
_entity_poly.pdbx_seq_one_letter_code
_entity_poly.pdbx_strand_id
1 'polypeptide(L)'
;ELQAWKMSNLPLKTFDVSVVLPGSSKPEIISQAINSLEDVVTSEVKDVYQGSQIPEGKKSITFTYQVISTESKKMVEGLLTGFGGIIR
;
A
#
# COMPACT_ATOMS: atom_id res chain seq x y z
N GLU A 1 11.81 12.30 15.98
CA GLU A 1 13.02 11.58 16.46
C GLU A 1 12.77 10.09 16.69
N LEU A 2 11.80 9.70 17.53
CA LEU A 2 11.50 8.29 17.81
C LEU A 2 11.16 7.44 16.57
N GLN A 3 10.33 7.95 15.65
CA GLN A 3 9.93 7.21 14.43
C GLN A 3 11.13 6.90 13.52
N ALA A 4 12.00 7.89 13.26
CA ALA A 4 13.20 7.69 12.46
C ALA A 4 14.17 6.68 13.10
N TRP A 5 14.27 6.71 14.44
CA TRP A 5 15.05 5.71 15.17
C TRP A 5 14.46 4.31 15.00
N LYS A 6 13.13 4.14 15.15
CA LYS A 6 12.45 2.84 14.94
C LYS A 6 12.75 2.29 13.54
N MET A 7 12.61 3.11 12.51
CA MET A 7 12.82 2.74 11.10
C MET A 7 14.24 2.24 10.82
N SER A 8 15.23 2.76 11.54
CA SER A 8 16.64 2.44 11.31
C SER A 8 17.18 1.30 12.18
N ASN A 9 16.47 0.95 13.27
CA ASN A 9 16.99 0.06 14.31
C ASN A 9 16.11 -1.17 14.58
N LEU A 10 14.86 -1.18 14.13
CA LEU A 10 13.96 -2.31 14.33
C LEU A 10 13.89 -3.20 13.08
N PRO A 11 13.68 -4.52 13.25
CA PRO A 11 13.49 -5.43 12.13
C PRO A 11 12.31 -5.01 11.25
N LEU A 12 12.54 -4.97 9.94
CA LEU A 12 11.52 -4.61 8.95
C LEU A 12 10.84 -5.85 8.38
N LYS A 13 9.55 -5.73 8.11
CA LYS A 13 8.75 -6.73 7.40
C LYS A 13 8.29 -6.15 6.09
N THR A 14 8.50 -6.87 5.00
CA THR A 14 8.06 -6.46 3.65
C THR A 14 6.81 -7.22 3.27
N PHE A 15 5.85 -6.53 2.68
CA PHE A 15 4.60 -7.10 2.20
C PHE A 15 4.27 -6.55 0.82
N ASP A 16 3.57 -7.38 0.05
CA ASP A 16 2.90 -6.94 -1.17
C ASP A 16 1.39 -7.01 -0.94
N VAL A 17 0.67 -6.00 -1.43
CA VAL A 17 -0.79 -6.00 -1.45
C VAL A 17 -1.28 -5.58 -2.82
N SER A 18 -2.19 -6.37 -3.39
CA SER A 18 -2.86 -6.02 -4.64
C SER A 18 -4.27 -5.52 -4.33
N VAL A 19 -4.62 -4.37 -4.91
CA VAL A 19 -5.92 -3.74 -4.68
C VAL A 19 -6.53 -3.29 -6.00
N VAL A 20 -7.81 -3.60 -6.19
CA VAL A 20 -8.59 -3.17 -7.35
C VAL A 20 -9.22 -1.81 -7.05
N LEU A 21 -8.91 -0.82 -7.89
CA LEU A 21 -9.35 0.57 -7.76
C LEU A 21 -9.83 1.12 -9.11
N PRO A 22 -10.56 2.25 -9.14
CA PRO A 22 -10.90 2.94 -10.37
C PRO A 22 -9.67 3.20 -11.27
N GLY A 23 -9.86 3.13 -12.58
CA GLY A 23 -8.79 3.33 -13.57
C GLY A 23 -8.14 4.73 -13.46
N SER A 24 -8.91 5.72 -13.00
CA SER A 24 -8.49 7.09 -12.74
C SER A 24 -7.67 7.27 -11.45
N SER A 25 -7.61 6.27 -10.56
CA SER A 25 -6.80 6.33 -9.34
C SER A 25 -5.33 6.56 -9.68
N LYS A 26 -4.62 7.34 -8.86
CA LYS A 26 -3.20 7.68 -9.08
C LYS A 26 -2.33 6.82 -8.15
N PRO A 27 -1.66 5.76 -8.66
CA PRO A 27 -0.87 4.84 -7.84
C PRO A 27 0.14 5.56 -6.94
N GLU A 28 0.87 6.52 -7.49
CA GLU A 28 1.91 7.24 -6.73
C GLU A 28 1.35 8.06 -5.57
N ILE A 29 0.17 8.67 -5.72
CA ILE A 29 -0.46 9.43 -4.62
C ILE A 29 -0.91 8.47 -3.52
N ILE A 30 -1.41 7.29 -3.90
CA ILE A 30 -1.82 6.27 -2.92
C ILE A 30 -0.60 5.73 -2.18
N SER A 31 0.51 5.48 -2.88
CA SER A 31 1.77 5.07 -2.28
C SER A 31 2.31 6.13 -1.31
N GLN A 32 2.23 7.42 -1.68
CA GLN A 32 2.56 8.53 -0.77
C GLN A 32 1.67 8.56 0.47
N ALA A 33 0.37 8.30 0.31
CA ALA A 33 -0.55 8.20 1.45
C ALA A 33 -0.18 7.02 2.37
N ILE A 34 0.18 5.87 1.82
CA ILE A 34 0.69 4.72 2.60
C ILE A 34 1.97 5.10 3.35
N ASN A 35 2.90 5.80 2.69
CA ASN A 35 4.15 6.29 3.30
C ASN A 35 3.94 7.26 4.47
N SER A 36 2.77 7.89 4.56
CA SER A 36 2.44 8.81 5.65
C SER A 36 1.93 8.12 6.93
N LEU A 37 1.67 6.81 6.90
CA LEU A 37 1.18 6.06 8.04
C LEU A 37 2.28 5.80 9.09
N GLU A 38 1.89 5.75 10.36
CA GLU A 38 2.82 5.40 11.43
C GLU A 38 3.38 3.98 11.23
N ASP A 39 4.68 3.84 11.51
CA ASP A 39 5.43 2.60 11.44
C ASP A 39 5.51 1.95 10.03
N VAL A 40 5.07 2.65 8.97
CA VAL A 40 5.43 2.37 7.57
C VAL A 40 6.76 3.06 7.26
N VAL A 41 7.72 2.31 6.73
CA VAL A 41 9.07 2.80 6.37
C VAL A 41 9.13 3.27 4.93
N THR A 42 8.58 2.46 4.03
CA THR A 42 8.49 2.77 2.60
C THR A 42 7.31 2.03 1.98
N SER A 43 6.84 2.56 0.87
CA SER A 43 5.83 2.01 0.00
C SER A 43 6.15 2.49 -1.41
N GLU A 44 6.04 1.56 -2.36
CA GLU A 44 6.28 1.79 -3.77
C GLU A 44 5.23 1.05 -4.59
N VAL A 45 4.93 1.58 -5.78
CA VAL A 45 4.10 0.89 -6.76
C VAL A 45 4.94 -0.19 -7.43
N LYS A 46 4.57 -1.44 -7.21
CA LYS A 46 5.26 -2.60 -7.79
C LYS A 46 4.73 -2.95 -9.17
N ASP A 47 3.41 -2.89 -9.36
CA ASP A 47 2.76 -3.20 -10.63
C ASP A 47 1.41 -2.50 -10.79
N VAL A 48 1.00 -2.29 -12.04
CA VAL A 48 -0.33 -1.80 -12.42
C VAL A 48 -0.87 -2.68 -13.55
N TYR A 49 -1.82 -3.53 -13.22
CA TYR A 49 -2.44 -4.44 -14.17
C TYR A 49 -3.83 -3.98 -14.60
N GLN A 50 -4.05 -3.96 -15.91
CA GLN A 50 -5.34 -3.79 -16.57
C GLN A 50 -5.54 -4.95 -17.54
N GLY A 51 -6.61 -5.71 -17.38
CA GLY A 51 -6.89 -6.84 -18.25
C GLY A 51 -8.26 -7.46 -17.98
N SER A 52 -8.59 -8.50 -18.75
CA SER A 52 -9.94 -9.11 -18.77
C SER A 52 -10.45 -9.65 -17.43
N GLN A 53 -9.54 -9.91 -16.48
CA GLN A 53 -9.88 -10.37 -15.13
C GLN A 53 -10.26 -9.22 -14.17
N ILE A 54 -10.14 -7.96 -14.61
CA ILE A 54 -10.47 -6.77 -13.83
C ILE A 54 -11.73 -6.13 -14.42
N PRO A 55 -12.71 -5.71 -13.59
CA PRO A 55 -13.89 -5.01 -14.08
C PRO A 55 -13.53 -3.81 -14.95
N GLU A 56 -14.35 -3.55 -15.96
CA GLU A 56 -14.16 -2.40 -16.85
C GLU A 56 -14.09 -1.08 -16.05
N GLY A 57 -13.19 -0.19 -16.49
CA GLY A 57 -12.95 1.09 -15.80
C GLY A 57 -12.20 0.95 -14.47
N LYS A 58 -11.69 -0.23 -14.12
CA LYS A 58 -10.83 -0.46 -12.94
C LYS A 58 -9.44 -0.97 -13.35
N LYS A 59 -8.52 -0.92 -12.40
CA LYS A 59 -7.17 -1.49 -12.49
C LYS A 59 -6.78 -2.14 -11.17
N SER A 60 -5.95 -3.18 -11.25
CA SER A 60 -5.30 -3.75 -10.07
C SER A 60 -3.96 -3.05 -9.88
N ILE A 61 -3.71 -2.53 -8.69
CA ILE A 61 -2.43 -1.90 -8.34
C ILE A 61 -1.80 -2.75 -7.24
N THR A 62 -0.57 -3.18 -7.46
CA THR A 62 0.21 -3.88 -6.45
C THR A 62 1.18 -2.90 -5.82
N PHE A 63 1.07 -2.74 -4.50
CA PHE A 63 2.01 -1.97 -3.70
C PHE A 63 2.92 -2.92 -2.96
N THR A 64 4.22 -2.64 -2.97
CA THR A 64 5.15 -3.24 -2.02
C THR A 64 5.43 -2.22 -0.92
N TYR A 65 5.48 -2.66 0.33
CA TYR A 65 5.71 -1.77 1.46
C TYR A 65 6.43 -2.47 2.60
N GLN A 66 7.14 -1.67 3.39
CA GLN A 66 7.88 -2.13 4.56
C GLN A 66 7.31 -1.50 5.82
N VAL A 67 7.17 -2.32 6.86
CA VAL A 67 6.65 -1.90 8.16
C VAL A 67 7.51 -2.44 9.29
N ILE A 68 7.46 -1.74 10.42
CA ILE A 68 8.10 -2.15 11.67
C ILE A 68 7.21 -3.13 12.45
N SER A 69 5.89 -3.05 12.29
CA SER A 69 4.92 -3.88 13.04
C SER A 69 3.86 -4.53 12.15
N THR A 70 3.27 -5.63 12.62
CA THR A 70 2.14 -6.29 11.92
C THR A 70 0.82 -5.53 12.07
N GLU A 71 0.69 -4.63 13.04
CA GLU A 71 -0.50 -3.77 13.14
C GLU A 71 -0.49 -2.72 12.02
N SER A 72 0.68 -2.23 11.62
CA SER A 72 0.82 -1.32 10.49
C SER A 72 0.34 -1.93 9.18
N LYS A 73 0.50 -3.25 8.99
CA LYS A 73 -0.10 -3.97 7.86
C LYS A 73 -1.62 -3.76 7.81
N LYS A 74 -2.32 -3.93 8.93
CA LYS A 74 -3.79 -3.72 9.00
C LYS A 74 -4.16 -2.28 8.71
N MET A 75 -3.34 -1.31 9.13
CA MET A 75 -3.56 0.10 8.79
C MET A 75 -3.43 0.38 7.29
N VAL A 76 -2.46 -0.23 6.61
CA VAL A 76 -2.30 -0.14 5.15
C VAL A 76 -3.53 -0.73 4.45
N GLU A 77 -3.94 -1.95 4.82
CA GLU A 77 -5.12 -2.61 4.26
C GLU A 77 -6.41 -1.82 4.55
N GLY A 78 -6.53 -1.24 5.74
CA GLY A 78 -7.63 -0.36 6.14
C GLY A 78 -7.68 0.92 5.31
N LEU A 79 -6.53 1.56 5.02
CA LEU A 79 -6.47 2.75 4.17
C LEU A 79 -6.91 2.41 2.73
N LEU A 80 -6.38 1.33 2.17
CA LEU A 80 -6.70 0.90 0.81
C LEU A 80 -8.17 0.54 0.63
N THR A 81 -8.76 -0.16 1.61
CA THR A 81 -10.21 -0.44 1.62
C THR A 81 -11.03 0.82 1.90
N GLY A 82 -10.52 1.76 2.71
CA GLY A 82 -11.12 3.09 2.95
C GLY A 82 -11.20 3.96 1.68
N PHE A 83 -10.30 3.78 0.72
CA PHE A 83 -10.39 4.37 -0.62
C PHE A 83 -11.42 3.67 -1.53
N GLY A 84 -12.18 2.70 -1.02
CA GLY A 84 -13.10 1.87 -1.80
C GLY A 84 -12.40 0.77 -2.60
N GLY A 85 -11.13 0.48 -2.28
CA GLY A 85 -10.37 -0.59 -2.91
C GLY A 85 -10.82 -1.97 -2.44
N ILE A 86 -10.71 -2.95 -3.34
CA ILE A 86 -10.96 -4.36 -3.02
C ILE A 86 -9.62 -5.10 -3.06
N ILE A 87 -9.18 -5.62 -1.91
CA ILE A 87 -7.93 -6.38 -1.80
C ILE A 87 -8.11 -7.73 -2.53
N ARG A 88 -7.09 -8.14 -3.30
CA ARG A 88 -7.00 -9.43 -4.01
C ARG A 88 -6.02 -10.38 -3.33
#